data_AF-A0A3D3K6B4-F1
#
_entry.id   AF-A0A3D3K6B4-F1
#
_cell.length_a   1.000
_cell.length_b   1.000
_cell.length_c   1.000
_cell.angle_alpha   90.00
_cell.angle_beta   90.00
_cell.angle_gamma   90.00
#
_symmetry.space_group_name_H-M   'P 1'
#
loop_
_entity.id
_entity.type
_entity.pdbx_description
1 polymer ?
#
loop_
_entity_poly.entity_id
_entity_poly.type
_entity_poly.pdbx_seq_one_letter_code
_entity_poly.pdbx_strand_id
1 'polypeptide(L)'
;GMRRFLIYHPALTYYARDYGIEQLSIEHEGKEPSARRLAELIETGRREGIRNVFYQSQFPASSVEIIARDLGGEAVAIDPLAEDVVRNIESITSQICDRSNE
;
A
#
# COMPACT_ATOMS: atom_id res chain seq x y z
N GLY A 1 -8.63 -10.36 10.17
CA GLY A 1 -8.35 -9.96 8.78
C GLY A 1 -7.47 -8.72 8.79
N MET A 2 -6.76 -8.47 7.69
CA MET A 2 -5.98 -7.24 7.54
C MET A 2 -6.95 -6.04 7.55
N ARG A 3 -6.73 -5.06 8.43
CA ARG A 3 -7.60 -3.87 8.55
C ARG A 3 -7.03 -2.66 7.83
N ARG A 4 -5.73 -2.69 7.51
CA ARG A 4 -4.97 -1.59 6.93
C ARG A 4 -4.00 -2.09 5.88
N PHE A 5 -3.78 -1.31 4.83
CA PHE A 5 -2.70 -1.52 3.86
C PHE A 5 -1.97 -0.21 3.58
N LEU A 6 -0.69 -0.29 3.18
CA LEU A 6 0.11 0.89 2.85
C LEU A 6 0.07 1.17 1.35
N ILE A 7 -0.17 2.41 0.95
CA ILE A 7 -0.16 2.83 -0.45
C ILE A 7 0.61 4.14 -0.59
N TYR A 8 1.32 4.34 -1.71
CA TYR A 8 2.02 5.59 -1.98
C TYR A 8 1.04 6.75 -2.13
N HIS A 9 0.22 6.70 -3.20
CA HIS A 9 -0.80 7.70 -3.49
C HIS A 9 -2.22 7.13 -3.25
N PRO A 10 -3.15 7.85 -2.60
CA PRO A 10 -4.42 7.30 -2.11
C PRO A 10 -5.49 7.07 -3.21
N ALA A 11 -5.24 6.16 -4.16
CA ALA A 11 -6.15 5.87 -5.28
C ALA A 11 -7.25 4.84 -4.97
N LEU A 12 -7.23 4.17 -3.82
CA LEU A 12 -8.16 3.11 -3.46
C LEU A 12 -9.16 3.52 -2.37
N THR A 13 -9.43 4.83 -2.23
CA THR A 13 -10.25 5.37 -1.13
C THR A 13 -11.68 4.79 -1.10
N TYR A 14 -12.33 4.63 -2.26
CA TYR A 14 -13.67 4.05 -2.33
C TYR A 14 -13.65 2.55 -2.07
N TYR A 15 -12.71 1.82 -2.68
CA TYR A 15 -12.47 0.42 -2.39
C TYR A 15 -12.28 0.17 -0.88
N ALA A 16 -11.40 0.94 -0.24
CA ALA A 16 -11.13 0.82 1.18
C ALA A 16 -12.39 1.07 2.03
N ARG A 17 -13.14 2.12 1.71
CA ARG A 17 -14.42 2.44 2.36
C ARG A 17 -15.43 1.30 2.25
N ASP A 18 -15.63 0.78 1.03
CA ASP A 18 -16.69 -0.19 0.74
C ASP A 18 -16.41 -1.55 1.38
N TYR A 19 -15.14 -1.92 1.54
CA TYR A 19 -14.72 -3.15 2.22
C TYR A 19 -14.39 -2.98 3.71
N GLY A 20 -14.59 -1.78 4.28
CA GLY A 20 -14.36 -1.53 5.71
C GLY A 20 -12.89 -1.65 6.15
N ILE A 21 -11.95 -1.38 5.23
CA ILE A 21 -10.51 -1.35 5.49
C ILE A 21 -9.98 0.09 5.36
N GLU A 22 -8.80 0.33 5.90
CA GLU A 22 -8.16 1.65 5.88
C GLU A 22 -6.91 1.62 4.99
N GLN A 23 -6.77 2.61 4.12
CA GLN A 23 -5.53 2.81 3.36
C GLN A 23 -4.64 3.81 4.10
N LEU A 24 -3.38 3.44 4.31
CA LEU A 24 -2.36 4.29 4.90
C LEU A 24 -1.54 4.91 3.77
N SER A 25 -1.85 6.16 3.43
CA SER A 25 -1.15 6.91 2.38
C SER A 25 0.21 7.40 2.87
N ILE A 26 1.24 7.20 2.04
CA ILE A 26 2.59 7.73 2.24
C ILE A 26 2.65 9.19 1.78
N GLU A 27 2.18 9.45 0.57
CA GLU A 27 2.04 10.81 0.04
C GLU A 27 0.89 11.54 0.74
N HIS A 28 1.05 12.85 0.92
CA HIS A 28 -0.01 13.72 1.41
C HIS A 28 -0.08 15.00 0.55
N GLU A 29 -1.23 15.23 -0.10
CA GLU A 29 -1.49 16.43 -0.92
C GLU A 29 -0.45 16.72 -2.02
N GLY A 30 0.02 15.70 -2.75
CA GLY A 30 1.03 15.90 -3.81
C GLY A 30 2.45 16.08 -3.28
N LYS A 31 2.69 15.92 -1.97
CA LYS A 31 3.98 16.15 -1.33
C LYS A 31 4.58 14.85 -0.80
N GLU A 32 5.90 14.79 -0.87
CA GLU A 32 6.67 13.74 -0.23
C GLU A 32 6.44 13.73 1.29
N PRO A 33 6.45 12.54 1.93
CA PRO A 33 6.31 12.42 3.37
C PRO A 33 7.49 13.07 4.10
N SER A 34 7.23 13.62 5.28
CA SER A 34 8.32 13.93 6.22
C SER A 34 8.96 12.64 6.74
N ALA A 35 10.24 12.70 7.13
CA ALA A 35 10.92 11.56 7.75
C ALA A 35 10.20 11.02 8.99
N ARG A 36 9.58 11.93 9.78
CA ARG A 36 8.76 11.55 10.94
C ARG A 36 7.54 10.73 10.51
N ARG A 37 6.80 11.19 9.50
CA ARG A 37 5.62 10.48 9.00
C ARG A 37 5.99 9.11 8.44
N LEU A 38 7.11 9.03 7.73
CA LEU A 38 7.64 7.78 7.21
C LEU A 38 7.92 6.77 8.33
N ALA A 39 8.59 7.19 9.40
CA ALA A 39 8.84 6.36 10.57
C ALA A 39 7.55 5.88 11.25
N GLU A 40 6.54 6.77 11.41
CA GLU A 40 5.24 6.41 11.98
C GLU A 40 4.49 5.34 11.13
N LEU A 41 4.60 5.43 9.80
CA LEU A 41 4.02 4.45 8.87
C LEU A 41 4.74 3.10 8.95
N ILE A 42 6.07 3.10 8.99
CA ILE A 42 6.88 1.87 9.14
C ILE A 42 6.55 1.17 10.46
N GLU A 43 6.54 1.90 11.57
CA GLU A 43 6.20 1.34 12.88
C GLU A 43 4.77 0.81 12.95
N THR A 44 3.83 1.48 12.26
CA THR A 44 2.46 0.99 12.13
C THR A 44 2.40 -0.29 11.30
N GLY A 45 3.11 -0.34 10.16
CA GLY A 45 3.20 -1.51 9.32
C GLY A 45 3.76 -2.72 10.06
N ARG A 46 4.87 -2.54 10.79
CA ARG A 46 5.48 -3.59 11.64
C ARG A 46 4.51 -4.12 12.68
N ARG A 47 3.86 -3.23 13.43
CA ARG A 47 2.91 -3.60 14.50
C ARG A 47 1.70 -4.37 13.97
N GLU A 48 1.26 -4.05 12.76
CA GLU A 48 0.05 -4.63 12.15
C GLU A 48 0.33 -5.78 11.18
N GLY A 49 1.61 -6.11 10.96
CA GLY A 49 2.03 -7.15 10.04
C GLY A 49 1.75 -6.81 8.57
N ILE A 50 1.71 -5.51 8.23
CA ILE A 50 1.64 -5.04 6.84
C ILE A 50 3.03 -5.16 6.24
N ARG A 51 3.16 -5.91 5.15
CA ARG A 51 4.43 -6.14 4.45
C ARG A 51 4.47 -5.47 3.08
N ASN A 52 3.34 -5.49 2.37
CA ASN A 52 3.24 -4.96 1.02
C ASN A 52 2.97 -3.45 1.04
N VAL A 53 3.68 -2.73 0.17
CA VAL A 53 3.49 -1.29 -0.05
C VAL A 53 3.07 -1.08 -1.50
N PHE A 54 1.83 -0.66 -1.70
CA PHE A 54 1.25 -0.47 -3.02
C PHE A 54 1.68 0.86 -3.63
N TYR A 55 1.88 0.90 -4.94
CA TYR A 55 2.16 2.14 -5.67
C TYR A 55 1.70 2.06 -7.11
N GLN A 56 1.46 3.20 -7.73
CA GLN A 56 1.15 3.28 -9.15
C GLN A 56 2.44 3.55 -9.93
N SER A 57 2.62 2.90 -11.08
CA SER A 57 3.86 2.98 -11.88
C SER A 57 4.23 4.39 -12.35
N GLN A 58 3.33 5.36 -12.23
CA GLN A 58 3.61 6.77 -12.51
C GLN A 58 4.44 7.45 -11.41
N PHE A 59 4.63 6.81 -10.25
CA PHE A 59 5.42 7.32 -9.13
C PHE A 59 6.77 6.59 -9.02
N PRO A 60 7.82 7.26 -8.52
CA PRO A 60 9.14 6.66 -8.37
C PRO A 60 9.12 5.51 -7.34
N ALA A 61 9.50 4.31 -7.79
CA ALA A 61 9.51 3.10 -6.97
C ALA A 61 10.51 3.15 -5.80
N SER A 62 11.57 3.96 -5.91
CA SER A 62 12.68 4.00 -4.94
C SER A 62 12.22 4.29 -3.50
N SER A 63 11.28 5.22 -3.29
CA SER A 63 10.75 5.52 -1.96
C SER A 63 9.91 4.37 -1.40
N VAL A 64 9.17 3.69 -2.26
CA VAL A 64 8.29 2.57 -1.90
C VAL A 64 9.10 1.33 -1.56
N GLU A 65 10.13 1.05 -2.34
CA GLU A 65 11.07 -0.05 -2.14
C GLU A 65 11.81 0.03 -0.81
N ILE A 66 12.20 1.24 -0.38
CA ILE A 66 12.85 1.46 0.93
C ILE A 66 11.90 1.06 2.06
N ILE A 67 10.64 1.50 2.00
CA ILE A 67 9.64 1.22 3.04
C ILE A 67 9.32 -0.28 3.06
N ALA A 68 9.07 -0.86 1.89
CA ALA A 68 8.79 -2.29 1.76
C ALA A 68 9.91 -3.15 2.34
N ARG A 69 11.18 -2.80 2.04
CA ARG A 69 12.35 -3.47 2.60
C ARG A 69 12.39 -3.39 4.12
N ASP A 70 12.10 -2.23 4.69
CA ASP A 70 12.07 -2.01 6.15
C ASP A 70 10.94 -2.77 6.88
N LEU A 71 9.90 -3.14 6.13
CA LEU A 71 8.79 -3.98 6.56
C LEU A 71 9.01 -5.48 6.29
N GLY A 72 10.08 -5.83 5.57
CA GLY A 72 10.34 -7.21 5.13
C GLY A 72 9.33 -7.72 4.11
N GLY A 73 8.81 -6.83 3.25
CA GLY A 73 7.87 -7.16 2.18
C GLY A 73 8.23 -6.50 0.85
N GLU A 74 7.22 -6.32 0.00
CA GLU A 74 7.41 -5.95 -1.40
C GLU A 74 6.77 -4.62 -1.76
N ALA A 75 7.42 -3.90 -2.69
CA ALA A 75 6.82 -2.78 -3.38
C ALA A 75 5.96 -3.33 -4.52
N VAL A 76 4.65 -3.11 -4.45
CA VAL A 76 3.69 -3.74 -5.36
C VAL A 76 3.07 -2.71 -6.29
N ALA A 77 3.38 -2.83 -7.58
CA ALA A 77 2.82 -1.97 -8.60
C ALA A 77 1.34 -2.32 -8.85
N ILE A 78 0.47 -1.32 -8.86
CA ILE A 78 -0.95 -1.46 -9.19
C ILE A 78 -1.34 -0.49 -10.30
N ASP A 79 -2.33 -0.88 -11.09
CA ASP A 79 -2.98 -0.01 -12.07
C ASP A 79 -4.46 0.16 -11.69
N PRO A 80 -4.83 1.24 -10.97
CA PRO A 80 -6.23 1.51 -10.64
C PRO A 80 -7.14 1.71 -11.85
N LEU A 81 -6.56 1.92 -13.05
CA LEU A 81 -7.27 2.18 -14.30
C LEU A 81 -7.21 1.00 -15.28
N ALA A 82 -6.79 -0.18 -14.81
CA ALA A 82 -6.77 -1.39 -15.63
C ALA A 82 -8.16 -1.67 -16.24
N GLU A 83 -8.19 -2.04 -17.53
CA GLU A 83 -9.41 -2.29 -18.29
C GLU A 83 -10.27 -3.42 -17.69
N ASP A 84 -9.62 -4.51 -17.27
CA ASP A 84 -10.26 -5.62 -16.55
C ASP A 84 -10.39 -5.29 -15.06
N VAL A 85 -11.44 -4.53 -14.74
CA VAL A 85 -11.71 -4.04 -13.37
C VAL A 85 -11.86 -5.19 -12.37
N VAL A 86 -12.55 -6.27 -12.74
CA VAL A 86 -12.85 -7.37 -11.81
C VAL A 86 -11.56 -8.09 -11.43
N ARG A 87 -10.76 -8.49 -12.44
CA ARG A 87 -9.48 -9.16 -12.21
C ARG A 87 -8.50 -8.26 -11.45
N ASN A 88 -8.52 -6.96 -11.72
CA ASN A 88 -7.68 -6.00 -11.02
C ASN A 88 -8.02 -5.91 -9.53
N ILE A 89 -9.31 -5.79 -9.19
CA ILE A 89 -9.78 -5.78 -7.79
C ILE A 89 -9.42 -7.10 -7.10
N GLU A 90 -9.61 -8.25 -7.76
CA GLU A 90 -9.21 -9.56 -7.22
C GLU A 90 -7.70 -9.62 -6.92
N SER A 91 -6.87 -9.15 -7.86
CA SER A 91 -5.41 -9.11 -7.69
C SER A 91 -5.00 -8.21 -6.51
N ILE A 92 -5.54 -6.99 -6.44
CA ILE A 92 -5.28 -6.05 -5.34
C ILE A 92 -5.72 -6.67 -4.01
N THR A 93 -6.91 -7.27 -3.97
CA THR A 93 -7.45 -7.92 -2.76
C THR A 93 -6.55 -9.06 -2.31
N SER A 94 -6.12 -9.92 -3.25
CA SER A 94 -5.20 -11.02 -2.95
C SER A 94 -3.89 -10.52 -2.37
N GLN A 95 -3.30 -9.47 -2.94
CA GLN A 95 -2.04 -8.89 -2.46
C GLN A 95 -2.19 -8.17 -1.11
N ILE A 96 -3.37 -7.60 -0.82
CA ILE A 96 -3.69 -7.06 0.51
C ILE A 96 -3.84 -8.21 1.50
N CYS A 97 -4.43 -9.34 1.12
CA CYS A 97 -4.60 -10.47 2.03
C CYS A 97 -3.34 -11.32 2.21
N ASP A 98 -2.36 -11.20 1.32
CA ASP A 98 -1.15 -11.99 1.36
C ASP A 98 -0.28 -11.66 2.58
N ARG A 99 0.12 -12.70 3.29
CA ARG A 99 0.96 -12.63 4.48
C ARG A 99 2.24 -13.47 4.34
N SER A 100 2.48 -14.01 3.15
CA SER A 100 3.46 -15.08 2.92
C SER A 100 4.89 -14.56 2.94
N ASN A 101 5.52 -14.75 4.10
CA ASN A 101 6.79 -15.45 4.27
C ASN A 101 6.57 -16.28 5.54
N GLU A 102 5.96 -17.45 5.35
CA GLU A 102 5.93 -18.61 6.26
C GLU A 102 6.79 -19.70 5.62
#